data_AF-A0A8H6FWV5-F1
#
_entry.id   AF-A0A8H6FWV5-F1
#
_cell.length_a   1.000
_cell.length_b   1.000
_cell.length_c   1.000
_cell.angle_alpha   90.00
_cell.angle_beta   90.00
_cell.angle_gamma   90.00
#
_symmetry.space_group_name_H-M   'P 1'
#
loop_
_entity.id
_entity.type
_entity.pdbx_description
1 polymer ?
#
loop_
_entity_poly.entity_id
_entity_poly.type
_entity_poly.pdbx_seq_one_letter_code
_entity_poly.pdbx_strand_id
1 'polypeptide(L)'
;MLTAGRCLRLVLMARLSDIDSPGPDRVNCPQASPVLINCESVRGDTFSILEEQRRVFWVSFCLDRCLCLRNEYPLTLQEDMICVRLPAPEANFQNNQSIRTTFLPEAISAPQNTPPLSSFAECILAVTLHGHCLALQRFPPFPDPITNPVDTNPPFWSQRKHLVLAVETRLRVLGTSHGSRPLDSDPMLLFAHIPTPLIPPTPGI
;
A
#
# COMPACT_ATOMS: atom_id res chain seq x y z
N MET A 1 11.45 21.28 2.64
CA MET A 1 10.88 20.30 1.69
C MET A 1 9.78 20.95 0.83
N LEU A 2 10.08 22.02 0.08
CA LEU A 2 9.07 22.70 -0.76
C LEU A 2 8.75 21.91 -2.05
N THR A 3 9.63 21.00 -2.45
CA THR A 3 9.57 20.22 -3.70
C THR A 3 8.66 19.00 -3.62
N ALA A 4 8.68 18.25 -2.51
CA ALA A 4 7.84 17.04 -2.37
C ALA A 4 6.33 17.37 -2.32
N GLY A 5 5.94 18.41 -1.58
CA GLY A 5 4.54 18.86 -1.54
C GLY A 5 4.01 19.32 -2.90
N ARG A 6 4.87 19.90 -3.76
CA ARG A 6 4.51 20.24 -5.15
C ARG A 6 4.26 18.99 -5.99
N CYS A 7 5.11 17.96 -5.87
CA CYS A 7 4.91 16.68 -6.53
C CYS A 7 3.57 16.03 -6.14
N LEU A 8 3.30 15.92 -4.83
CA LEU A 8 2.05 15.33 -4.32
C LEU A 8 0.82 16.12 -4.78
N ARG A 9 0.92 17.45 -4.85
CA ARG A 9 -0.15 18.28 -5.39
C ARG A 9 -0.39 18.01 -6.87
N LEU A 10 0.65 17.78 -7.67
CA LEU A 10 0.50 17.43 -9.09
C LEU A 10 -0.20 16.07 -9.25
N VAL A 11 0.13 15.08 -8.42
CA VAL A 11 -0.53 13.76 -8.41
C VAL A 11 -2.04 13.91 -8.16
N LEU A 12 -2.41 14.74 -7.18
CA LEU A 12 -3.81 15.03 -6.87
C LEU A 12 -4.51 15.80 -8.01
N MET A 13 -3.86 16.83 -8.58
CA MET A 13 -4.42 17.59 -9.70
C MET A 13 -4.58 16.73 -10.97
N ALA A 14 -3.69 15.76 -11.19
CA ALA A 14 -3.76 14.80 -12.27
C ALA A 14 -4.77 13.66 -12.00
N ARG A 15 -5.44 13.66 -10.84
CA ARG A 15 -6.43 12.67 -10.41
C ARG A 15 -5.93 11.22 -10.45
N LEU A 16 -4.64 11.03 -10.16
CA LEU A 16 -4.05 9.69 -10.15
C LEU A 16 -4.57 8.83 -8.98
N SER A 17 -5.25 9.40 -7.99
CA SER A 17 -5.92 8.67 -6.91
C SER A 17 -7.19 7.93 -7.37
N ASP A 18 -7.76 8.29 -8.52
CA ASP A 18 -9.06 7.80 -8.96
C ASP A 18 -8.98 6.98 -10.25
N ILE A 19 -7.79 6.51 -10.65
CA ILE A 19 -7.53 5.84 -11.94
C ILE A 19 -8.48 4.67 -12.17
N ASP A 20 -8.76 3.88 -11.13
CA ASP A 20 -9.59 2.68 -11.20
C ASP A 20 -11.03 2.93 -10.72
N SER A 21 -11.41 4.19 -10.49
CA SER A 21 -12.77 4.56 -10.08
C SER A 21 -13.77 4.11 -11.15
N PRO A 22 -14.86 3.43 -10.75
CA PRO A 22 -15.93 3.13 -11.68
C PRO A 22 -16.57 4.46 -12.09
N GLY A 23 -16.17 5.00 -13.26
CA GLY A 23 -16.76 6.24 -13.77
C GLY A 23 -18.29 6.17 -13.83
N PRO A 24 -18.99 7.32 -13.88
CA PRO A 24 -20.46 7.38 -13.87
C PRO A 24 -21.11 6.56 -15.01
N ASP A 25 -20.38 6.29 -16.09
CA ASP A 25 -20.87 5.55 -17.25
C ASP A 25 -20.80 4.02 -17.12
N ARG A 26 -20.23 3.48 -16.02
CA ARG A 26 -19.96 2.03 -15.88
C ARG A 26 -21.07 1.19 -15.25
N VAL A 27 -22.20 1.81 -14.87
CA VAL A 27 -23.34 1.10 -14.24
C VAL A 27 -24.02 0.10 -15.20
N ASN A 28 -23.79 0.20 -16.52
CA ASN A 28 -24.47 -0.64 -17.52
C ASN A 28 -23.59 -1.65 -18.27
N CYS A 29 -22.34 -1.93 -17.86
CA CYS A 29 -21.55 -2.97 -18.52
C CYS A 29 -21.79 -4.34 -17.86
N PRO A 30 -22.35 -5.34 -18.56
CA PRO A 30 -22.45 -6.69 -18.03
C PRO A 30 -21.05 -7.21 -17.70
N GLN A 31 -20.91 -7.83 -16.53
CA GLN A 31 -19.66 -8.40 -16.04
C GLN A 31 -19.03 -9.29 -17.13
N ALA A 32 -17.97 -8.80 -17.78
CA ALA A 32 -17.27 -9.55 -18.81
C ALA A 32 -16.41 -10.65 -18.17
N SER A 33 -16.58 -11.87 -18.69
CA SER A 33 -15.86 -13.11 -18.37
C SER A 33 -14.33 -12.97 -18.26
N PRO A 34 -13.65 -13.89 -17.53
CA PRO A 34 -12.25 -13.76 -17.13
C PRO A 34 -11.21 -14.09 -18.22
N VAL A 35 -11.61 -14.25 -19.49
CA VAL A 35 -10.70 -14.72 -20.55
C VAL A 35 -10.58 -13.64 -21.61
N LEU A 36 -9.42 -12.98 -21.63
CA LEU A 36 -8.95 -11.99 -22.60
C LEU A 36 -9.73 -10.68 -22.63
N ILE A 37 -9.45 -9.80 -21.65
CA ILE A 37 -9.79 -8.39 -21.76
C ILE A 37 -8.61 -7.68 -22.44
N ASN A 38 -8.67 -7.57 -23.78
CA ASN A 38 -8.10 -6.40 -24.44
C ASN A 38 -8.88 -5.20 -23.93
N CYS A 39 -8.42 -4.65 -22.80
CA CYS A 39 -9.08 -3.54 -22.13
C CYS A 39 -8.59 -2.25 -22.78
N GLU A 40 -9.11 -1.96 -23.96
CA GLU A 40 -9.21 -0.58 -24.39
C GLU A 40 -10.18 0.09 -23.42
N SER A 41 -9.61 0.79 -22.44
CA SER A 41 -10.33 1.77 -21.64
C SER A 41 -11.09 2.70 -22.57
N VAL A 42 -12.22 3.27 -22.13
CA VAL A 42 -13.01 4.27 -22.86
C VAL A 42 -12.16 5.52 -23.28
N ARG A 43 -10.93 5.65 -22.77
CA ARG A 43 -9.92 6.64 -23.20
C ARG A 43 -8.98 6.21 -24.34
N GLY A 44 -8.96 4.93 -24.75
CA GLY A 44 -7.97 4.38 -25.68
C GLY A 44 -6.58 4.16 -25.05
N ASP A 45 -6.45 4.27 -23.72
CA ASP A 45 -5.18 4.10 -23.02
C ASP A 45 -4.79 2.62 -22.95
N THR A 46 -3.58 2.29 -23.41
CA THR A 46 -3.03 0.93 -23.34
C THR A 46 -2.78 0.51 -21.89
N PHE A 47 -2.75 -0.80 -21.63
CA PHE A 47 -2.41 -1.35 -20.30
C PHE A 47 -1.14 -0.72 -19.71
N SER A 48 -0.09 -0.58 -20.52
CA SER A 48 1.17 0.07 -20.12
C SER A 48 0.99 1.50 -19.60
N ILE A 49 0.19 2.33 -20.27
CA ILE A 49 -0.03 3.73 -19.86
C ILE A 49 -0.78 3.79 -18.53
N LEU A 50 -1.84 2.99 -18.39
CA LEU A 50 -2.59 2.91 -17.14
C LEU A 50 -1.72 2.40 -15.99
N GLU A 51 -0.91 1.38 -16.26
CA GLU A 51 0.00 0.81 -15.27
C GLU A 51 1.11 1.78 -14.87
N GLU A 52 1.64 2.57 -15.80
CA GLU A 52 2.58 3.65 -15.50
C GLU A 52 1.96 4.68 -14.55
N GLN A 53 0.72 5.11 -14.81
CA GLN A 53 -0.01 6.03 -13.93
C GLN A 53 -0.22 5.45 -12.53
N ARG A 54 -0.61 4.16 -12.42
CA ARG A 54 -0.74 3.48 -11.11
C ARG A 54 0.58 3.49 -10.36
N ARG A 55 1.69 3.18 -11.05
CA ARG A 55 3.02 3.12 -10.44
C ARG A 55 3.48 4.49 -9.97
N VAL A 56 3.27 5.56 -10.75
CA VAL A 56 3.55 6.95 -10.36
C VAL A 56 2.76 7.33 -9.10
N PHE A 57 1.48 7.00 -9.05
CA PHE A 57 0.65 7.21 -7.87
C PHE A 57 1.23 6.49 -6.64
N TRP A 58 1.53 5.20 -6.75
CA TRP A 58 2.00 4.41 -5.62
C TRP A 58 3.39 4.80 -5.13
N VAL A 59 4.31 5.20 -6.02
CA VAL A 59 5.60 5.78 -5.61
C VAL A 59 5.37 7.07 -4.81
N SER A 60 4.45 7.91 -5.27
CA SER A 60 4.11 9.16 -4.59
C SER A 60 3.47 8.91 -3.22
N PHE A 61 2.61 7.89 -3.13
CA PHE A 61 2.04 7.42 -1.86
C PHE A 61 3.11 6.95 -0.88
N CYS A 62 4.04 6.09 -1.31
CA CYS A 62 5.14 5.64 -0.46
C CYS A 62 6.03 6.81 -0.01
N LEU A 63 6.29 7.79 -0.88
CA LEU A 63 7.04 8.99 -0.53
C LEU A 63 6.31 9.82 0.54
N ASP A 64 5.01 10.09 0.37
CA ASP A 64 4.18 10.84 1.34
C ASP A 64 4.24 10.17 2.71
N ARG A 65 4.07 8.83 2.76
CA ARG A 65 4.18 8.05 4.00
C ARG A 65 5.58 8.19 4.61
N CYS A 66 6.65 7.94 3.86
CA CYS A 66 8.04 8.06 4.34
C CYS A 66 8.39 9.45 4.90
N LEU A 67 7.89 10.53 4.29
CA LEU A 67 8.08 11.89 4.78
C LEU A 67 7.39 12.12 6.13
N CYS A 68 6.22 11.52 6.32
CA CYS A 68 5.46 11.61 7.56
C CYS A 68 6.04 10.73 8.68
N LEU A 69 6.74 9.65 8.32
CA LEU A 69 7.54 8.86 9.28
C LEU A 69 8.69 9.69 9.87
N ARG A 70 9.41 10.43 9.03
CA ARG A 70 10.66 11.10 9.43
C ARG A 70 10.46 12.47 10.09
N ASN A 71 9.47 13.23 9.65
CA ASN A 71 9.44 14.67 9.91
C ASN A 71 8.09 15.19 10.46
N GLU A 72 7.21 14.30 10.96
CA GLU A 72 5.91 14.68 11.56
C GLU A 72 5.01 15.54 10.64
N TYR A 73 5.14 15.41 9.31
CA TYR A 73 4.25 16.10 8.37
C TYR A 73 2.86 15.46 8.35
N PRO A 74 1.79 16.24 8.08
CA PRO A 74 0.48 15.67 7.81
C PRO A 74 0.52 14.91 6.48
N LEU A 75 -0.17 13.75 6.44
CA LEU A 75 -0.33 12.98 5.22
C LEU A 75 -1.09 13.80 4.17
N THR A 76 -0.54 13.88 2.96
CA THR A 76 -1.19 14.58 1.84
C THR A 76 -2.18 13.65 1.13
N LEU A 77 -1.85 12.36 1.05
CA LEU A 77 -2.67 11.35 0.40
C LEU A 77 -3.44 10.56 1.45
N GLN A 78 -4.74 10.79 1.53
CA GLN A 78 -5.64 10.07 2.43
C GLN A 78 -5.93 8.68 1.88
N GLU A 79 -5.78 7.66 2.71
CA GLU A 79 -5.95 6.25 2.30
C GLU A 79 -7.38 5.95 1.83
N ASP A 80 -8.37 6.54 2.50
CA ASP A 80 -9.79 6.34 2.22
C ASP A 80 -10.23 6.90 0.85
N MET A 81 -9.44 7.81 0.28
CA MET A 81 -9.71 8.43 -1.01
C MET A 81 -9.02 7.70 -2.18
N ILE A 82 -8.33 6.58 -1.91
CA ILE A 82 -7.55 5.87 -2.93
C ILE A 82 -8.44 4.87 -3.67
N CYS A 83 -8.67 5.12 -4.96
CA CYS A 83 -9.29 4.19 -5.88
C CYS A 83 -8.30 3.81 -7.00
N VAL A 84 -7.22 3.15 -6.59
CA VAL A 84 -6.14 2.68 -7.47
C VAL A 84 -5.83 1.23 -7.11
N ARG A 85 -5.75 0.35 -8.11
CA ARG A 85 -5.32 -1.04 -7.91
C ARG A 85 -3.83 -1.10 -7.61
N LEU A 86 -3.41 -2.12 -6.86
CA LEU A 86 -2.00 -2.37 -6.60
C LEU A 86 -1.22 -2.60 -7.92
N PRO A 87 0.08 -2.25 -7.98
CA PRO A 87 0.87 -2.41 -9.18
C PRO A 87 0.94 -3.87 -9.65
N ALA A 88 0.84 -4.06 -10.96
CA ALA A 88 1.10 -5.33 -11.61
C ALA A 88 2.56 -5.78 -11.38
N PRO A 89 2.83 -7.10 -11.39
CA PRO A 89 4.20 -7.62 -11.37
C PRO A 89 5.05 -7.00 -12.49
N GLU A 90 6.35 -6.84 -12.25
CA GLU A 90 7.26 -6.20 -13.21
C GLU A 90 7.26 -6.90 -14.57
N ALA A 91 7.25 -8.24 -14.57
CA ALA A 91 7.17 -9.02 -15.79
C ALA A 91 5.90 -8.71 -16.60
N ASN A 92 4.76 -8.49 -15.94
CA ASN A 92 3.52 -8.14 -16.63
C ASN A 92 3.61 -6.75 -17.26
N PHE A 93 4.17 -5.78 -16.54
CA PHE A 93 4.36 -4.43 -17.05
C PHE A 93 5.31 -4.38 -18.25
N GLN A 94 6.50 -4.99 -18.14
CA GLN A 94 7.52 -4.99 -19.20
C GLN A 94 7.06 -5.72 -20.47
N ASN A 95 6.27 -6.79 -20.32
CA ASN A 95 5.76 -7.56 -21.45
C ASN A 95 4.39 -7.04 -21.95
N ASN A 96 3.90 -5.90 -21.43
CA ASN A 96 2.57 -5.36 -21.72
C ASN A 96 1.44 -6.41 -21.57
N GLN A 97 1.58 -7.30 -20.59
CA GLN A 97 0.64 -8.38 -20.29
C GLN A 97 -0.37 -7.90 -19.26
N SER A 98 -1.55 -7.52 -19.76
CA SER A 98 -2.66 -7.07 -18.93
C SER A 98 -3.01 -8.08 -17.84
N ILE A 99 -3.00 -7.61 -16.59
CA ILE A 99 -3.42 -8.37 -15.42
C ILE A 99 -4.25 -7.47 -14.50
N ARG A 100 -5.28 -8.05 -13.88
CA ARG A 100 -6.10 -7.35 -12.90
C ARG A 100 -5.59 -7.66 -11.50
N THR A 101 -5.09 -6.64 -10.83
CA THR A 101 -4.63 -6.67 -9.44
C THR A 101 -5.73 -6.24 -8.46
N THR A 102 -5.55 -6.54 -7.17
CA THR A 102 -6.46 -6.17 -6.09
C THR A 102 -6.27 -4.72 -5.65
N PHE A 103 -7.21 -4.20 -4.85
CA PHE A 103 -7.04 -2.92 -4.17
C PHE A 103 -6.28 -3.09 -2.85
N LEU A 104 -5.71 -2.00 -2.34
CA LEU A 104 -4.98 -2.00 -1.06
C LEU A 104 -5.83 -2.50 0.14
N PRO A 105 -7.10 -2.08 0.32
CA PRO A 105 -7.92 -2.58 1.43
C PRO A 105 -8.18 -4.10 1.36
N GLU A 106 -8.32 -4.63 0.14
CA GLU A 106 -8.47 -6.07 -0.10
C GLU A 106 -7.19 -6.82 0.28
N ALA A 107 -6.02 -6.26 -0.02
CA ALA A 107 -4.72 -6.83 0.31
C ALA A 107 -4.39 -6.78 1.82
N ILE A 108 -4.88 -5.75 2.54
CA ILE A 108 -4.77 -5.65 4.00
C ILE A 108 -5.66 -6.69 4.68
N SER A 109 -6.86 -6.92 4.13
CA SER A 109 -7.85 -7.86 4.68
C SER A 109 -7.61 -9.31 4.23
N ALA A 110 -6.60 -9.55 3.39
CA ALA A 110 -6.32 -10.86 2.81
C ALA A 110 -5.89 -11.88 3.89
N PRO A 111 -6.42 -13.12 3.86
CA PRO A 111 -5.97 -14.18 4.75
C PRO A 111 -4.46 -14.47 4.61
N GLN A 112 -3.82 -14.95 5.68
CA GLN A 112 -2.39 -15.27 5.69
C GLN A 112 -1.96 -16.31 4.62
N ASN A 113 -2.90 -17.10 4.12
CA ASN A 113 -2.66 -18.14 3.11
C ASN A 113 -2.81 -17.65 1.66
N THR A 114 -3.05 -16.36 1.43
CA THR A 114 -3.08 -15.83 0.06
C THR A 114 -1.69 -15.85 -0.57
N PRO A 115 -1.57 -16.08 -1.89
CA PRO A 115 -0.30 -16.00 -2.57
C PRO A 115 0.36 -14.62 -2.34
N PRO A 116 1.71 -14.57 -2.31
CA PRO A 116 2.42 -13.31 -2.13
C PRO A 116 2.09 -12.34 -3.27
N LEU A 117 2.04 -11.04 -2.94
CA LEU A 117 1.84 -10.01 -3.94
C LEU A 117 3.13 -9.78 -4.73
N SER A 118 3.08 -8.94 -5.77
CA SER A 118 4.30 -8.46 -6.42
C SER A 118 5.19 -7.70 -5.43
N SER A 119 6.51 -7.68 -5.64
CA SER A 119 7.45 -6.96 -4.77
C SER A 119 7.03 -5.52 -4.49
N PHE A 120 6.57 -4.80 -5.53
CA PHE A 120 6.10 -3.43 -5.37
C PHE A 120 4.81 -3.37 -4.54
N ALA A 121 3.85 -4.25 -4.80
CA ALA A 121 2.63 -4.33 -4.01
C ALA A 121 2.90 -4.67 -2.53
N GLU A 122 3.85 -5.58 -2.25
CA GLU A 122 4.29 -5.89 -0.89
C GLU A 122 4.96 -4.67 -0.22
N CYS A 123 5.79 -3.92 -0.95
CA CYS A 123 6.38 -2.67 -0.44
C CYS A 123 5.32 -1.65 -0.02
N ILE A 124 4.30 -1.44 -0.87
CA ILE A 124 3.18 -0.54 -0.58
C ILE A 124 2.43 -1.00 0.67
N LEU A 125 2.14 -2.30 0.75
CA LEU A 125 1.44 -2.89 1.89
C LEU A 125 2.25 -2.71 3.18
N ALA A 126 3.56 -2.99 3.15
CA ALA A 126 4.45 -2.83 4.29
C ALA A 126 4.51 -1.37 4.79
N VAL A 127 4.67 -0.41 3.88
CA VAL A 127 4.68 1.03 4.22
C VAL A 127 3.33 1.46 4.82
N THR A 128 2.23 0.94 4.28
CA THR A 128 0.87 1.23 4.78
C THR A 128 0.68 0.72 6.21
N LEU A 129 0.96 -0.56 6.44
CA LEU A 129 0.83 -1.18 7.76
C LEU A 129 1.76 -0.52 8.79
N HIS A 130 2.96 -0.14 8.39
CA HIS A 130 3.88 0.61 9.25
C HIS A 130 3.30 1.99 9.62
N GLY A 131 2.69 2.69 8.66
CA GLY A 131 1.96 3.93 8.91
C GLY A 131 0.81 3.76 9.91
N HIS A 132 0.03 2.68 9.79
CA HIS A 132 -1.04 2.36 10.76
C HIS A 132 -0.48 2.11 12.16
N CYS A 133 0.61 1.34 12.27
CA CYS A 133 1.28 1.10 13.54
C CYS A 133 1.73 2.41 14.23
N LEU A 134 2.28 3.36 13.47
CA LEU A 134 2.71 4.65 14.00
C LEU A 134 1.55 5.58 14.35
N ALA A 135 0.47 5.58 13.57
CA ALA A 135 -0.74 6.33 13.91
C ALA A 135 -1.27 5.88 15.28
N LEU A 136 -1.31 4.57 15.54
CA LEU A 136 -1.68 4.02 16.85
C LEU A 136 -0.68 4.37 17.97
N GLN A 137 0.61 4.57 17.64
CA GLN A 137 1.59 5.02 18.64
C GLN A 137 1.42 6.50 19.00
N ARG A 138 1.15 7.35 18.00
CA ARG A 138 0.99 8.81 18.19
C ARG A 138 -0.34 9.17 18.85
N PHE A 139 -1.38 8.37 18.60
CA PHE A 139 -2.73 8.58 19.15
C PHE A 139 -3.16 7.37 19.98
N PRO A 140 -2.55 7.13 21.16
CA PRO A 140 -3.05 6.10 22.07
C PRO A 140 -4.47 6.47 22.53
N PRO A 141 -5.33 5.48 22.80
CA PRO A 141 -6.69 5.76 23.23
C PRO A 141 -6.62 6.48 24.58
N PHE A 142 -7.34 7.60 24.69
CA PHE A 142 -7.43 8.33 25.95
C PHE A 142 -8.12 7.42 26.98
N PRO A 143 -7.54 7.21 28.16
CA PRO A 143 -8.24 6.46 29.21
C PRO A 143 -9.43 7.29 29.66
N ASP A 144 -10.64 6.79 29.43
CA ASP A 144 -11.86 7.41 29.96
C ASP A 144 -11.72 7.50 31.49
N PRO A 145 -11.83 8.70 32.10
CA PRO A 145 -11.60 8.89 33.54
C PRO A 145 -12.67 8.22 34.41
N ILE A 146 -13.73 7.67 33.81
CA ILE A 146 -14.89 7.05 34.48
C ILE A 146 -14.79 5.51 34.42
N THR A 147 -13.97 4.96 33.51
CA THR A 147 -13.91 3.53 33.24
C THR A 147 -12.76 2.90 34.02
N ASN A 148 -13.01 1.76 34.70
CA ASN A 148 -11.97 1.04 35.44
C ASN A 148 -10.77 0.74 34.53
N PRO A 149 -9.51 0.84 35.03
CA PRO A 149 -8.30 0.64 34.23
C PRO A 149 -8.20 -0.75 33.58
N VAL A 150 -8.96 -1.73 34.09
CA VAL A 150 -9.07 -3.10 33.57
C VAL A 150 -9.90 -3.20 32.29
N ASP A 151 -10.85 -2.29 32.07
CA ASP A 151 -11.77 -2.33 30.93
C ASP A 151 -11.36 -1.37 29.79
N THR A 152 -10.25 -0.66 29.96
CA THR A 152 -9.75 0.33 28.99
C THR A 152 -9.17 -0.33 27.74
N ASN A 153 -9.99 -0.38 26.69
CA ASN A 153 -9.62 -0.58 25.28
C ASN A 153 -8.96 -1.92 24.87
N PRO A 154 -9.51 -3.10 25.27
CA PRO A 154 -9.11 -4.38 24.69
C PRO A 154 -9.12 -4.44 23.14
N PRO A 155 -10.06 -3.80 22.39
CA PRO A 155 -10.03 -3.82 20.92
C PRO A 155 -8.86 -3.05 20.29
N PHE A 156 -8.37 -1.98 20.94
CA PHE A 156 -7.22 -1.22 20.44
C PHE A 156 -5.94 -2.05 20.52
N TRP A 157 -5.70 -2.71 21.65
CA TRP A 157 -4.51 -3.53 21.86
C TRP A 157 -4.52 -4.80 20.99
N SER A 158 -5.70 -5.39 20.75
CA SER A 158 -5.83 -6.52 19.82
C SER A 158 -5.60 -6.08 18.37
N GLN A 159 -6.14 -4.93 17.94
CA GLN A 159 -5.88 -4.34 16.63
C GLN A 159 -4.39 -4.03 16.44
N ARG A 160 -3.74 -3.44 17.45
CA ARG A 160 -2.29 -3.18 17.42
C ARG A 160 -1.48 -4.47 17.29
N LYS A 161 -1.78 -5.50 18.07
CA LYS A 161 -1.11 -6.81 17.97
C LYS A 161 -1.30 -7.43 16.59
N HIS A 162 -2.50 -7.36 16.04
CA HIS A 162 -2.80 -7.90 14.71
C HIS A 162 -1.99 -7.18 13.62
N LEU A 163 -1.90 -5.85 13.66
CA LEU A 163 -1.12 -5.08 12.69
C LEU A 163 0.38 -5.38 12.76
N VAL A 164 0.94 -5.47 13.97
CA VAL A 164 2.37 -5.83 14.15
C VAL A 164 2.66 -7.21 13.57
N LEU A 165 1.82 -8.21 13.88
CA LEU A 165 1.96 -9.56 13.33
C LEU A 165 1.82 -9.59 11.79
N ALA A 166 0.92 -8.78 11.24
CA ALA A 166 0.76 -8.64 9.79
C ALA A 166 2.03 -8.05 9.15
N VAL A 167 2.61 -7.00 9.73
CA VAL A 167 3.89 -6.42 9.28
C VAL A 167 5.00 -7.45 9.31
N GLU A 168 5.20 -8.13 10.44
CA GLU A 168 6.26 -9.13 10.60
C GLU A 168 6.12 -10.27 9.60
N THR A 169 4.89 -10.73 9.36
CA THR A 169 4.62 -11.81 8.41
C THR A 169 4.95 -11.37 6.98
N ARG A 170 4.56 -10.16 6.58
CA ARG A 170 4.87 -9.62 5.25
C ARG A 170 6.37 -9.34 5.06
N LEU A 171 7.04 -8.81 6.07
CA LEU A 171 8.51 -8.66 6.05
C LEU A 171 9.22 -10.00 5.90
N ARG A 172 8.69 -11.07 6.51
CA ARG A 172 9.21 -12.43 6.34
C ARG A 172 9.00 -12.94 4.92
N VAL A 173 7.83 -12.71 4.31
CA VAL A 173 7.53 -13.08 2.91
C VAL A 173 8.46 -12.38 1.92
N LEU A 174 8.73 -11.10 2.17
CA LEU A 174 9.79 -10.37 1.47
C LEU A 174 11.13 -11.09 1.71
N GLY A 175 11.57 -11.23 2.95
CA GLY A 175 12.86 -11.85 3.30
C GLY A 175 13.09 -13.29 2.79
N THR A 176 12.08 -14.17 2.76
CA THR A 176 12.22 -15.56 2.32
C THR A 176 12.26 -15.70 0.80
N SER A 177 11.69 -14.74 0.07
CA SER A 177 11.80 -14.64 -1.39
C SER A 177 13.19 -14.17 -1.85
N HIS A 178 14.13 -13.90 -0.90
CA HIS A 178 15.41 -13.24 -1.12
C HIS A 178 16.65 -14.04 -0.70
N GLY A 179 16.50 -15.34 -0.43
CA GLY A 179 17.65 -16.24 -0.36
C GLY A 179 18.19 -16.54 -1.77
N SER A 180 19.24 -15.82 -2.19
CA SER A 180 20.05 -16.08 -3.40
C SER A 180 19.49 -15.64 -4.77
N ARG A 181 19.18 -14.36 -4.97
CA ARG A 181 19.22 -13.75 -6.33
C ARG A 181 20.12 -12.52 -6.34
N PRO A 182 20.96 -12.34 -7.38
CA PRO A 182 21.88 -11.21 -7.46
C PRO A 182 21.08 -9.90 -7.43
N LEU A 183 21.69 -8.89 -6.78
CA LEU A 183 21.20 -7.54 -6.53
C LEU A 183 20.66 -6.76 -7.75
N ASP A 184 20.65 -7.36 -8.94
CA ASP A 184 20.23 -6.78 -10.22
C ASP A 184 18.76 -7.00 -10.60
N SER A 185 17.97 -7.77 -9.85
CA SER A 185 16.67 -8.25 -10.37
C SER A 185 15.45 -7.38 -10.07
N ASP A 186 15.44 -6.54 -9.03
CA ASP A 186 14.26 -5.74 -8.67
C ASP A 186 14.58 -4.55 -7.74
N PRO A 187 14.64 -3.30 -8.27
CA PRO A 187 14.97 -2.12 -7.47
C PRO A 187 13.93 -1.80 -6.39
N MET A 188 12.70 -2.33 -6.48
CA MET A 188 11.66 -2.10 -5.47
C MET A 188 11.95 -2.79 -4.15
N LEU A 189 12.81 -3.81 -4.15
CA LEU A 189 13.23 -4.49 -2.94
C LEU A 189 14.06 -3.59 -2.03
N LEU A 190 14.87 -2.69 -2.60
CA LEU A 190 15.61 -1.70 -1.82
C LEU A 190 14.67 -0.76 -1.07
N PHE A 191 13.56 -0.36 -1.69
CA PHE A 191 12.57 0.52 -1.07
C PHE A 191 11.81 -0.16 0.09
N ALA A 192 11.52 -1.45 -0.03
CA ALA A 192 10.85 -2.21 1.04
C ALA A 192 11.67 -2.31 2.33
N HIS A 193 13.01 -2.17 2.25
CA HIS A 193 13.91 -2.17 3.40
C HIS A 193 14.12 -0.77 4.04
N ILE A 194 13.64 0.30 3.42
CA ILE A 194 13.71 1.66 4.01
C ILE A 194 12.88 1.79 5.30
N PRO A 195 11.65 1.24 5.44
CA PRO A 195 10.88 1.35 6.67
C PRO A 195 11.35 0.40 7.80
N THR A 196 12.23 -0.57 7.53
CA THR A 196 12.60 -1.60 8.53
C THR A 196 13.43 -1.19 9.75
N PRO A 197 14.17 -0.05 9.85
CA PRO A 197 15.06 0.15 10.99
C PRO A 197 14.40 0.79 12.24
N LEU A 198 13.07 0.78 12.38
CA LEU A 198 12.38 1.54 13.45
C LEU A 198 11.54 0.73 14.43
N ILE A 199 11.70 -0.60 14.47
CA ILE A 199 11.23 -1.40 15.61
C ILE A 199 12.40 -1.49 16.59
N PRO A 200 12.40 -0.75 17.72
CA PRO A 200 13.41 -0.95 18.74
C PRO A 200 13.32 -2.39 19.26
N PRO A 201 14.46 -3.06 19.53
CA PRO A 201 14.42 -4.38 20.14
C PRO A 201 13.64 -4.27 21.45
N THR A 202 12.62 -5.12 21.61
CA THR A 202 11.97 -5.30 22.90
C THR A 202 13.04 -5.64 23.93
N PRO A 203 13.17 -4.88 25.05
CA PRO A 203 14.06 -5.30 26.12
C PRO A 203 13.59 -6.67 26.59
N GLY A 204 14.51 -7.64 26.53
CA GLY A 204 14.24 -9.01 26.92
C GLY A 204 13.68 -9.06 28.35
N ILE A 205 12.63 -9.86 28.51
CA ILE A 205 12.24 -10.47 29.78
C ILE A 205 12.61 -11.94 29.65
#